data_AF-A0A9W4U6M2-F1
#
_entry.id   AF-A0A9W4U6M2-F1
#
_cell.length_a   1.000
_cell.length_b   1.000
_cell.length_c   1.000
_cell.angle_alpha   90.00
_cell.angle_beta   90.00
_cell.angle_gamma   90.00
#
_symmetry.space_group_name_H-M   'P 1'
#
loop_
_entity.id
_entity.type
_entity.pdbx_description
1 polymer ?
#
loop_
_entity_poly.entity_id
_entity_poly.type
_entity_poly.pdbx_seq_one_letter_code
_entity_poly.pdbx_strand_id
1 'polypeptide(L)'
;MASVDTQHPTEPAPPALPDYVTDPDAVLKDAEANWRYGRAPDYSKTRKVFAETKSMNHEALSLPHLVENLVKNWEVEASFKPVLQDWRTVDHANYSFAINGGEPQSAEHMLKQGTYNAIISPNEYYSPKYSDFASSHKTFKRMMPTFAWEVLEVYSGPPTVSFRWRHWGVMKNDYVGFDNKGQKVTAKAHGGAIDIQGVTVATVNEKLQLQSVRTWFDPLDMFRQIAPDGVVKKEAVDKGLSPEDALDSENKVELDQKLRVDESSYPANHPHIDALSLAANAGCPFAETNPREEVSPFPPAVVDNVKMNEMTQQLGEGKARLSHPELPIDDVKMEILTSGQQEGFDQDPHHTSSH
;
A
#
# COMPACT_ATOMS: atom_id res chain seq x y z
N MET A 1 51.42 49.91 -5.88
CA MET A 1 50.01 49.69 -5.51
C MET A 1 49.75 48.19 -5.64
N ALA A 2 49.95 47.43 -4.57
CA ALA A 2 49.65 46.00 -4.56
C ALA A 2 48.16 45.84 -4.23
N SER A 3 47.43 45.16 -5.10
CA SER A 3 46.03 44.81 -4.94
C SER A 3 45.86 43.86 -3.75
N VAL A 4 45.05 44.29 -2.78
CA VAL A 4 44.61 43.47 -1.65
C VAL A 4 43.61 42.46 -2.19
N ASP A 5 44.01 41.20 -2.20
CA ASP A 5 43.15 40.07 -2.52
C ASP A 5 42.16 39.89 -1.36
N THR A 6 40.90 40.21 -1.61
CA THR A 6 39.82 40.08 -0.62
C THR A 6 39.29 38.67 -0.70
N GLN A 7 39.73 37.84 0.25
CA GLN A 7 39.28 36.46 0.38
C GLN A 7 37.78 36.45 0.72
N HIS A 8 36.95 36.06 -0.24
CA HIS A 8 35.53 35.81 0.00
C HIS A 8 35.38 34.66 1.02
N PRO A 9 34.47 34.77 2.01
CA PRO A 9 34.20 33.67 2.93
C PRO A 9 33.66 32.47 2.15
N THR A 10 34.32 31.32 2.30
CA THR A 10 33.88 30.03 1.77
C THR A 10 32.51 29.71 2.36
N GLU A 11 31.50 29.58 1.49
CA GLU A 11 30.16 29.10 1.84
C GLU A 11 30.28 27.75 2.58
N PRO A 12 29.58 27.56 3.72
CA PRO A 12 29.63 26.30 4.44
C PRO A 12 29.12 25.18 3.54
N ALA A 13 29.84 24.05 3.52
CA ALA A 13 29.45 22.90 2.73
C ALA A 13 27.99 22.52 3.04
N PRO A 14 27.18 22.18 2.02
CA PRO A 14 25.80 21.77 2.24
C PRO A 14 25.76 20.61 3.24
N PRO A 15 24.81 20.61 4.18
CA PRO A 15 24.70 19.54 5.16
C PRO A 15 24.61 18.19 4.47
N ALA A 16 25.44 17.24 4.91
CA ALA A 16 25.42 15.89 4.36
C ALA A 16 24.04 15.25 4.60
N LEU A 17 23.55 14.50 3.60
CA LEU A 17 22.31 13.74 3.73
C LEU A 17 22.42 12.73 4.89
N PRO A 18 21.34 12.50 5.65
CA PRO A 18 21.32 11.45 6.67
C PRO A 18 21.61 10.05 6.08
N ASP A 19 22.23 9.18 6.87
CA ASP A 19 22.56 7.81 6.47
C ASP A 19 21.30 7.01 6.07
N TYR A 20 20.20 7.15 6.83
CA TYR A 20 18.94 6.42 6.62
C TYR A 20 18.19 6.77 5.33
N VAL A 21 18.62 7.79 4.57
CA VAL A 21 18.11 8.05 3.21
C VAL A 21 19.10 7.59 2.13
N THR A 22 20.36 7.34 2.47
CA THR A 22 21.39 6.91 1.52
C THR A 22 21.66 5.41 1.54
N ASP A 23 21.32 4.74 2.64
CA ASP A 23 21.55 3.32 2.87
C ASP A 23 20.24 2.64 3.34
N PRO A 24 19.71 1.65 2.62
CA PRO A 24 18.46 0.96 2.97
C PRO A 24 18.56 0.15 4.28
N ASP A 25 19.76 -0.12 4.78
CA ASP A 25 20.02 -0.93 5.97
C ASP A 25 20.70 -0.12 7.09
N ALA A 26 20.64 1.22 7.02
CA ALA A 26 21.27 2.12 7.99
C ALA A 26 20.87 1.81 9.44
N VAL A 27 19.57 1.68 9.72
CA VAL A 27 19.05 1.48 11.09
C VAL A 27 19.31 0.07 11.63
N LEU A 28 19.61 -0.91 10.77
CA LEU A 28 20.01 -2.25 11.20
C LEU A 28 21.40 -2.27 11.87
N LYS A 29 22.17 -1.19 11.69
CA LYS A 29 23.52 -1.00 12.25
C LYS A 29 23.49 -0.31 13.61
N ASP A 30 22.32 0.02 14.14
CA ASP A 30 22.17 0.70 15.43
C ASP A 30 22.46 -0.28 16.58
N ALA A 31 23.71 -0.31 17.02
CA ALA A 31 24.21 -1.24 18.05
C ALA A 31 23.57 -1.03 19.43
N GLU A 32 23.25 0.22 19.77
CA GLU A 32 22.69 0.62 21.08
C GLU A 32 21.15 0.66 21.09
N ALA A 33 20.49 0.34 19.97
CA ALA A 33 19.03 0.38 19.89
C ALA A 33 18.39 -0.74 20.72
N ASN A 34 17.25 -0.42 21.35
CA ASN A 34 16.42 -1.44 21.99
C ASN A 34 15.68 -2.21 20.91
N TRP A 35 16.02 -3.48 20.75
CA TRP A 35 15.36 -4.35 19.78
C TRP A 35 14.27 -5.18 20.46
N ARG A 36 13.07 -5.20 19.86
CA ARG A 36 11.88 -5.93 20.36
C ARG A 36 12.15 -7.41 20.63
N TYR A 37 13.08 -8.02 19.89
CA TYR A 37 13.51 -9.42 20.03
C TYR A 37 14.98 -9.57 20.45
N GLY A 38 15.53 -8.54 21.11
CA GLY A 38 16.89 -8.53 21.66
C GLY A 38 18.02 -8.43 20.62
N ARG A 39 17.71 -8.34 19.32
CA ARG A 39 18.67 -8.12 18.24
C ARG A 39 18.04 -7.47 17.00
N ALA A 40 18.87 -6.87 16.16
CA ALA A 40 18.47 -6.41 14.84
C ALA A 40 17.88 -7.56 14.00
N PRO A 41 16.80 -7.31 13.23
CA PRO A 41 16.23 -8.32 12.33
C PRO A 41 17.14 -8.60 11.14
N ASP A 42 17.06 -9.80 10.58
CA ASP A 42 17.75 -10.16 9.35
C ASP A 42 16.84 -9.93 8.13
N TYR A 43 17.18 -8.91 7.33
CA TYR A 43 16.48 -8.55 6.09
C TYR A 43 17.13 -9.14 4.83
N SER A 44 18.24 -9.90 4.94
CA SER A 44 19.02 -10.38 3.78
C SER A 44 18.17 -11.10 2.73
N LYS A 45 17.22 -11.95 3.17
CA LYS A 45 16.29 -12.67 2.27
C LYS A 45 15.34 -11.72 1.56
N THR A 46 14.74 -10.78 2.28
CA THR A 46 13.82 -9.78 1.70
C THR A 46 14.57 -8.85 0.75
N ARG A 47 15.80 -8.42 1.08
CA ARG A 47 16.66 -7.61 0.21
C ARG A 47 17.06 -8.35 -1.05
N LYS A 48 17.36 -9.65 -0.95
CA LYS A 48 17.61 -10.50 -2.12
C LYS A 48 16.39 -10.58 -3.03
N VAL A 49 15.21 -10.90 -2.48
CA VAL A 49 13.96 -10.95 -3.27
C VAL A 49 13.66 -9.60 -3.91
N PHE A 50 13.81 -8.50 -3.17
CA PHE A 50 13.68 -7.14 -3.71
C PHE A 50 14.62 -6.93 -4.90
N ALA A 51 15.92 -7.20 -4.75
CA ALA A 51 16.90 -6.99 -5.80
C ALA A 51 16.63 -7.83 -7.06
N GLU A 52 16.12 -9.05 -6.89
CA GLU A 52 15.81 -9.98 -7.98
C GLU A 52 14.48 -9.69 -8.69
N THR A 53 13.51 -9.04 -8.01
CA THR A 53 12.11 -8.97 -8.49
C THR A 53 11.50 -7.56 -8.55
N LYS A 54 12.25 -6.52 -8.15
CA LYS A 54 11.83 -5.13 -8.29
C LYS A 54 11.54 -4.77 -9.74
N SER A 55 10.60 -3.86 -9.93
CA SER A 55 10.24 -3.34 -11.25
C SER A 55 10.98 -2.05 -11.58
N MET A 56 11.43 -1.32 -10.55
CA MET A 56 12.05 0.00 -10.72
C MET A 56 13.56 -0.02 -10.50
N ASN A 57 14.26 0.85 -11.22
CA ASN A 57 15.69 1.11 -11.07
C ASN A 57 15.92 2.60 -10.81
N HIS A 58 16.10 2.95 -9.54
CA HIS A 58 16.36 4.33 -9.13
C HIS A 58 17.85 4.64 -9.22
N GLU A 59 18.20 5.78 -9.83
CA GLU A 59 19.57 6.28 -9.83
C GLU A 59 20.02 6.57 -8.39
N ALA A 60 21.28 6.27 -8.06
CA ALA A 60 21.81 6.52 -6.73
C ALA A 60 21.69 8.01 -6.38
N LEU A 61 21.21 8.31 -5.17
CA LEU A 61 20.95 9.66 -4.67
C LEU A 61 19.85 10.45 -5.41
N SER A 62 19.13 9.83 -6.35
CA SER A 62 17.89 10.40 -6.89
C SER A 62 16.81 10.48 -5.80
N LEU A 63 15.85 11.39 -5.96
CA LEU A 63 14.72 11.52 -5.03
C LEU A 63 14.00 10.18 -4.76
N PRO A 64 13.60 9.35 -5.76
CA PRO A 64 12.99 8.06 -5.48
C PRO A 64 13.90 7.09 -4.73
N HIS A 65 15.22 7.11 -4.97
CA HIS A 65 16.17 6.32 -4.19
C HIS A 65 16.21 6.76 -2.72
N LEU A 66 16.22 8.07 -2.45
CA LEU A 66 16.22 8.61 -1.09
C LEU A 66 14.92 8.30 -0.34
N VAL A 67 13.77 8.49 -1.00
CA VAL A 67 12.45 8.14 -0.47
C VAL A 67 12.36 6.65 -0.17
N GLU A 68 12.87 5.82 -1.08
CA GLU A 68 12.80 4.38 -0.92
C GLU A 68 13.57 3.89 0.31
N ASN A 69 14.78 4.43 0.51
CA ASN A 69 15.60 4.11 1.68
C ASN A 69 14.99 4.65 2.98
N LEU A 70 14.41 5.85 2.96
CA LEU A 70 13.73 6.41 4.13
C LEU A 70 12.61 5.49 4.61
N VAL A 71 11.73 5.05 3.71
CA VAL A 71 10.60 4.17 4.06
C VAL A 71 11.07 2.80 4.53
N LYS A 72 12.07 2.20 3.85
CA LYS A 72 12.64 0.91 4.27
C LYS A 72 13.23 0.96 5.67
N ASN A 73 13.93 2.04 6.03
CA ASN A 73 14.45 2.21 7.39
C ASN A 73 13.32 2.47 8.39
N TRP A 74 12.37 3.35 8.06
CA TRP A 74 11.21 3.63 8.92
C TRP A 74 10.41 2.37 9.25
N GLU A 75 10.16 1.49 8.28
CA GLU A 75 9.42 0.23 8.49
C GLU A 75 10.14 -0.70 9.48
N VAL A 76 11.49 -0.76 9.39
CA VAL A 76 12.33 -1.53 10.31
C VAL A 76 12.21 -0.97 11.74
N GLU A 77 12.31 0.35 11.90
CA GLU A 77 12.16 1.00 13.20
C GLU A 77 10.77 0.74 13.78
N ALA A 78 9.73 0.96 12.96
CA ALA A 78 8.32 0.78 13.33
C ALA A 78 7.98 -0.63 13.81
N SER A 79 8.60 -1.63 13.21
CA SER A 79 8.33 -3.03 13.52
C SER A 79 9.19 -3.55 14.69
N PHE A 80 10.47 -3.14 14.76
CA PHE A 80 11.45 -3.83 15.60
C PHE A 80 12.02 -2.98 16.75
N LYS A 81 11.83 -1.66 16.77
CA LYS A 81 12.27 -0.81 17.89
C LYS A 81 11.06 -0.43 18.76
N PRO A 82 10.90 -0.98 19.97
CA PRO A 82 9.72 -0.76 20.80
C PRO A 82 9.72 0.59 21.53
N VAL A 83 10.80 1.36 21.41
CA VAL A 83 11.02 2.63 22.10
C VAL A 83 11.20 3.73 21.04
N LEU A 84 10.40 4.79 21.13
CA LEU A 84 10.39 5.87 20.13
C LEU A 84 11.74 6.62 20.07
N GLN A 85 12.44 6.71 21.20
CA GLN A 85 13.77 7.36 21.26
C GLN A 85 14.78 6.74 20.29
N ASP A 86 14.61 5.47 19.93
CA ASP A 86 15.51 4.77 19.01
C ASP A 86 15.14 4.99 17.53
N TRP A 87 14.03 5.67 17.22
CA TRP A 87 13.60 5.94 15.85
C TRP A 87 14.27 7.19 15.30
N ARG A 88 15.18 7.04 14.35
CA ARG A 88 15.93 8.16 13.76
C ARG A 88 15.20 8.81 12.58
N THR A 89 14.31 8.05 11.93
CA THR A 89 13.60 8.45 10.69
C THR A 89 12.40 9.37 10.92
N VAL A 90 12.02 9.64 12.17
CA VAL A 90 10.81 10.41 12.51
C VAL A 90 11.14 11.61 13.40
N ASP A 91 10.39 12.69 13.23
CA ASP A 91 10.42 13.85 14.13
C ASP A 91 9.47 13.56 15.30
N HIS A 92 10.03 13.15 16.44
CA HIS A 92 9.26 12.61 17.57
C HIS A 92 8.14 13.54 18.04
N ALA A 93 8.36 14.85 18.00
CA ALA A 93 7.39 15.83 18.50
C ALA A 93 6.20 16.02 17.55
N ASN A 94 6.41 15.83 16.25
CA ASN A 94 5.43 16.17 15.21
C ASN A 94 4.89 14.95 14.46
N TYR A 95 5.51 13.77 14.65
CA TYR A 95 5.20 12.57 13.88
C TYR A 95 3.73 12.13 14.04
N SER A 96 3.11 11.92 12.89
CA SER A 96 1.76 11.38 12.78
C SER A 96 1.63 10.47 11.56
N PHE A 97 0.76 9.47 11.67
CA PHE A 97 0.49 8.50 10.61
C PHE A 97 -1.01 8.29 10.43
N ALA A 98 -1.51 8.42 9.20
CA ALA A 98 -2.92 8.28 8.85
C ALA A 98 -3.10 7.38 7.62
N ILE A 99 -4.16 6.57 7.63
CA ILE A 99 -4.53 5.68 6.53
C ILE A 99 -5.92 6.04 6.01
N ASN A 100 -6.09 6.07 4.69
CA ASN A 100 -7.39 6.16 3.99
C ASN A 100 -8.29 7.31 4.49
N GLY A 101 -7.68 8.46 4.82
CA GLY A 101 -8.38 9.64 5.32
C GLY A 101 -8.84 9.56 6.78
N GLY A 102 -8.42 8.54 7.53
CA GLY A 102 -8.66 8.44 8.97
C GLY A 102 -7.86 9.45 9.79
N GLU A 103 -8.19 9.54 11.08
CA GLU A 103 -7.54 10.46 12.01
C GLU A 103 -6.04 10.13 12.18
N PRO A 104 -5.15 11.13 12.18
CA PRO A 104 -3.72 10.92 12.41
C PRO A 104 -3.45 10.28 13.78
N GLN A 105 -2.65 9.21 13.78
CA GLN A 105 -2.21 8.50 14.98
C GLN A 105 -0.76 8.84 15.33
N SER A 106 -0.45 8.87 16.63
CA SER A 106 0.92 9.11 17.11
C SER A 106 1.80 7.86 16.98
N ALA A 107 3.12 8.04 17.11
CA ALA A 107 4.06 6.92 17.11
C ALA A 107 3.82 5.96 18.30
N GLU A 108 3.46 6.47 19.47
CA GLU A 108 3.15 5.64 20.65
C GLU A 108 1.92 4.76 20.40
N HIS A 109 0.93 5.31 19.71
CA HIS A 109 -0.23 4.53 19.30
C HIS A 109 0.17 3.40 18.34
N MET A 110 0.99 3.71 17.33
CA MET A 110 1.52 2.70 16.39
C MET A 110 2.33 1.61 17.11
N LEU A 111 3.19 1.99 18.07
CA LEU A 111 3.99 1.06 18.86
C LEU A 111 3.13 0.10 19.69
N LYS A 112 2.01 0.60 20.22
CA LYS A 112 1.07 -0.17 21.04
C LYS A 112 0.22 -1.13 20.19
N GLN A 113 -0.32 -0.66 19.08
CA GLN A 113 -1.21 -1.48 18.24
C GLN A 113 -0.44 -2.44 17.32
N GLY A 114 0.70 -2.00 16.80
CA GLY A 114 1.41 -2.65 15.69
C GLY A 114 0.95 -2.13 14.33
N THR A 115 1.86 -2.19 13.36
CA THR A 115 1.69 -1.62 12.02
C THR A 115 0.49 -2.22 11.28
N TYR A 116 0.33 -3.56 11.25
CA TYR A 116 -0.82 -4.21 10.61
C TYR A 116 -2.17 -3.79 11.22
N ASN A 117 -2.25 -3.77 12.55
CA ASN A 117 -3.44 -3.37 13.28
C ASN A 117 -3.81 -1.89 13.04
N ALA A 118 -2.81 -1.03 12.81
CA ALA A 118 -3.00 0.38 12.52
C ALA A 118 -3.49 0.65 11.08
N ILE A 119 -3.21 -0.25 10.13
CA ILE A 119 -3.51 -0.02 8.70
C ILE A 119 -4.67 -0.83 8.14
N ILE A 120 -5.03 -1.97 8.76
CA ILE A 120 -6.11 -2.84 8.27
C ILE A 120 -7.36 -2.63 9.12
N SER A 121 -8.40 -2.04 8.54
CA SER A 121 -9.70 -1.93 9.19
C SER A 121 -10.36 -3.31 9.37
N PRO A 122 -11.17 -3.50 10.43
CA PRO A 122 -11.90 -4.74 10.65
C PRO A 122 -12.73 -5.15 9.42
N ASN A 123 -12.56 -6.39 8.98
CA ASN A 123 -13.23 -6.98 7.84
C ASN A 123 -13.51 -8.48 8.07
N GLU A 124 -13.99 -9.19 7.05
CA GLU A 124 -14.36 -10.61 7.17
C GLU A 124 -13.18 -11.59 7.25
N TYR A 125 -11.95 -11.10 7.09
CA TYR A 125 -10.70 -11.86 7.13
C TYR A 125 -9.83 -11.48 8.33
N TYR A 126 -9.89 -10.22 8.77
CA TYR A 126 -8.98 -9.65 9.76
C TYR A 126 -9.65 -8.61 10.67
N SER A 127 -9.23 -8.54 11.93
CA SER A 127 -9.72 -7.56 12.89
C SER A 127 -8.66 -7.20 13.93
N PRO A 128 -8.25 -5.91 13.99
CA PRO A 128 -7.37 -5.39 15.05
C PRO A 128 -7.92 -5.57 16.47
N LYS A 129 -9.22 -5.82 16.62
CA LYS A 129 -9.85 -6.08 17.92
C LYS A 129 -9.49 -7.46 18.49
N TYR A 130 -9.21 -8.43 17.62
CA TYR A 130 -8.95 -9.82 17.99
C TYR A 130 -7.51 -10.26 17.66
N SER A 131 -6.69 -9.35 17.13
CA SER A 131 -5.27 -9.55 16.85
C SER A 131 -4.44 -8.49 17.57
N ASP A 132 -3.39 -8.93 18.24
CA ASP A 132 -2.36 -8.08 18.82
C ASP A 132 -1.12 -7.96 17.90
N PHE A 133 -0.09 -7.25 18.35
CA PHE A 133 1.16 -7.10 17.60
C PHE A 133 1.76 -8.46 17.22
N ALA A 134 1.87 -9.40 18.18
CA ALA A 134 2.56 -10.67 17.97
C ALA A 134 1.80 -11.58 17.01
N SER A 135 0.49 -11.75 17.23
CA SER A 135 -0.39 -12.56 16.39
C SER A 135 -0.48 -12.00 14.97
N SER A 136 -0.65 -10.69 14.77
CA SER A 136 -0.66 -10.09 13.43
C SER A 136 0.65 -10.30 12.67
N HIS A 137 1.80 -10.07 13.31
CA HIS A 137 3.10 -10.32 12.70
C HIS A 137 3.29 -11.80 12.36
N LYS A 138 2.86 -12.70 13.25
CA LYS A 138 2.91 -14.15 13.03
C LYS A 138 2.05 -14.57 11.83
N THR A 139 0.82 -14.07 11.74
CA THR A 139 -0.10 -14.32 10.61
C THR A 139 0.55 -13.96 9.28
N PHE A 140 0.96 -12.71 9.09
CA PHE A 140 1.46 -12.25 7.80
C PHE A 140 2.85 -12.79 7.46
N LYS A 141 3.77 -12.86 8.44
CA LYS A 141 5.13 -13.39 8.23
C LYS A 141 5.14 -14.89 7.93
N ARG A 142 4.23 -15.67 8.53
CA ARG A 142 4.10 -17.11 8.23
C ARG A 142 3.57 -17.29 6.81
N MET A 143 2.51 -16.57 6.45
CA MET A 143 1.90 -16.62 5.12
C MET A 143 2.87 -16.18 4.01
N MET A 144 3.52 -15.03 4.20
CA MET A 144 4.46 -14.41 3.26
C MET A 144 5.80 -14.13 3.96
N PRO A 145 6.75 -15.08 3.94
CA PRO A 145 8.05 -14.91 4.61
C PRO A 145 8.90 -13.76 4.07
N THR A 146 8.61 -13.29 2.84
CA THR A 146 9.24 -12.15 2.20
C THR A 146 8.15 -11.28 1.61
N PHE A 147 8.06 -10.04 2.07
CA PHE A 147 7.15 -9.02 1.57
C PHE A 147 7.98 -7.77 1.30
N ALA A 148 8.38 -7.59 0.04
CA ALA A 148 9.24 -6.49 -0.38
C ALA A 148 8.41 -5.23 -0.58
N TRP A 149 9.08 -4.07 -0.60
CA TRP A 149 8.48 -2.76 -0.82
C TRP A 149 9.36 -1.95 -1.77
N GLU A 150 8.74 -1.24 -2.71
CA GLU A 150 9.44 -0.34 -3.64
C GLU A 150 8.64 0.92 -3.94
N VAL A 151 9.36 1.99 -4.27
CA VAL A 151 8.78 3.20 -4.83
C VAL A 151 8.57 2.98 -6.33
N LEU A 152 7.34 3.19 -6.80
CA LEU A 152 6.98 3.12 -8.22
C LEU A 152 7.18 4.46 -8.92
N GLU A 153 6.84 5.56 -8.25
CA GLU A 153 6.84 6.90 -8.85
C GLU A 153 6.86 7.97 -7.76
N VAL A 154 7.54 9.09 -8.00
CA VAL A 154 7.55 10.25 -7.08
C VAL A 154 7.05 11.48 -7.83
N TYR A 155 6.07 12.17 -7.24
CA TYR A 155 5.39 13.32 -7.82
C TYR A 155 5.87 14.66 -7.26
N SER A 156 6.42 14.68 -6.04
CA SER A 156 6.94 15.91 -5.42
C SER A 156 8.11 15.64 -4.46
N GLY A 157 8.98 16.64 -4.29
CA GLY A 157 10.12 16.61 -3.36
C GLY A 157 9.81 17.27 -2.00
N PRO A 158 10.78 17.25 -1.06
CA PRO A 158 10.64 17.89 0.24
C PRO A 158 10.26 19.38 0.15
N PRO A 159 9.53 19.93 1.15
CA PRO A 159 9.17 19.30 2.41
C PRO A 159 7.95 18.38 2.32
N THR A 160 7.16 18.43 1.25
CA THR A 160 5.98 17.56 1.07
C THR A 160 6.19 16.63 -0.12
N VAL A 161 6.61 15.40 0.18
CA VAL A 161 6.89 14.36 -0.78
C VAL A 161 5.63 13.55 -1.04
N SER A 162 5.27 13.37 -2.30
CA SER A 162 4.15 12.51 -2.71
C SER A 162 4.65 11.46 -3.69
N PHE A 163 4.25 10.20 -3.48
CA PHE A 163 4.78 9.07 -4.24
C PHE A 163 3.81 7.89 -4.27
N ARG A 164 3.93 7.07 -5.31
CA ARG A 164 3.24 5.79 -5.47
C ARG A 164 4.21 4.66 -5.15
N TRP A 165 3.69 3.61 -4.54
CA TRP A 165 4.49 2.49 -4.05
C TRP A 165 3.73 1.17 -4.22
N ARG A 166 4.46 0.06 -4.06
CA ARG A 166 3.87 -1.26 -3.89
C ARG A 166 4.56 -2.09 -2.82
N HIS A 167 3.80 -2.96 -2.16
CA HIS A 167 4.33 -4.12 -1.45
C HIS A 167 4.02 -5.38 -2.25
N TRP A 168 4.96 -6.32 -2.32
CA TRP A 168 4.70 -7.60 -2.96
C TRP A 168 5.39 -8.78 -2.29
N GLY A 169 4.78 -9.96 -2.41
CA GLY A 169 5.29 -11.20 -1.86
C GLY A 169 4.66 -12.41 -2.51
N VAL A 170 5.03 -13.60 -2.03
CA VAL A 170 4.45 -14.87 -2.48
C VAL A 170 3.74 -15.52 -1.31
N MET A 171 2.48 -15.92 -1.51
CA MET A 171 1.70 -16.64 -0.49
C MET A 171 2.19 -18.09 -0.39
N LYS A 172 3.25 -18.31 0.40
CA LYS A 172 3.91 -19.61 0.52
C LYS A 172 3.19 -20.57 1.47
N ASN A 173 2.49 -20.03 2.47
CA ASN A 173 1.80 -20.82 3.49
C ASN A 173 0.37 -20.31 3.68
N ASP A 174 -0.46 -21.12 4.33
CA ASP A 174 -1.84 -20.79 4.64
C ASP A 174 -1.95 -19.48 5.42
N TYR A 175 -2.94 -18.67 5.08
CA TYR A 175 -3.35 -17.54 5.90
C TYR A 175 -4.13 -18.07 7.10
N VAL A 176 -3.79 -17.61 8.30
CA VAL A 176 -4.57 -17.87 9.52
C VAL A 176 -4.69 -16.57 10.31
N GLY A 177 -5.90 -16.07 10.51
CA GLY A 177 -6.18 -14.81 11.21
C GLY A 177 -7.53 -14.82 11.91
N PHE A 178 -7.97 -13.68 12.44
CA PHE A 178 -9.26 -13.53 13.10
C PHE A 178 -10.12 -12.48 12.41
N ASP A 179 -11.38 -12.80 12.09
CA ASP A 179 -12.29 -11.84 11.45
C ASP A 179 -12.91 -10.84 12.43
N ASN A 180 -13.73 -9.93 11.90
CA ASN A 180 -14.48 -8.94 12.67
C ASN A 180 -15.50 -9.54 13.67
N LYS A 181 -15.74 -10.85 13.66
CA LYS A 181 -16.57 -11.58 14.62
C LYS A 181 -15.74 -12.35 15.65
N GLY A 182 -14.40 -12.34 15.53
CA GLY A 182 -13.48 -13.09 16.39
C GLY A 182 -13.43 -14.57 16.04
N GLN A 183 -13.83 -14.94 14.82
CA GLN A 183 -13.71 -16.31 14.31
C GLN A 183 -12.32 -16.50 13.70
N LYS A 184 -11.72 -17.67 13.87
CA LYS A 184 -10.47 -18.00 13.20
C LYS A 184 -10.77 -18.28 11.73
N VAL A 185 -10.15 -17.51 10.86
CA VAL A 185 -10.27 -17.60 9.40
C VAL A 185 -9.03 -18.28 8.86
N THR A 186 -9.23 -19.23 7.94
CA THR A 186 -8.13 -19.85 7.20
C THR A 186 -8.38 -19.81 5.70
N ALA A 187 -7.36 -19.39 4.95
CA ALA A 187 -7.31 -19.49 3.49
C ALA A 187 -6.09 -20.30 3.07
N LYS A 188 -6.28 -21.24 2.15
CA LYS A 188 -5.22 -22.16 1.71
C LYS A 188 -4.21 -21.45 0.82
N ALA A 189 -2.94 -21.78 1.02
CA ALA A 189 -1.86 -21.26 0.18
C ALA A 189 -2.09 -21.66 -1.28
N HIS A 190 -2.13 -20.67 -2.17
CA HIS A 190 -2.19 -20.90 -3.62
C HIS A 190 -0.82 -20.69 -4.30
N GLY A 191 0.21 -20.27 -3.56
CA GLY A 191 1.57 -20.06 -4.10
C GLY A 191 1.71 -18.88 -5.06
N GLY A 192 0.64 -18.11 -5.26
CA GLY A 192 0.63 -16.94 -6.15
C GLY A 192 1.26 -15.71 -5.52
N ALA A 193 1.45 -14.68 -6.36
CA ALA A 193 1.91 -13.38 -5.91
C ALA A 193 0.76 -12.63 -5.21
N ILE A 194 1.13 -11.87 -4.18
CA ILE A 194 0.30 -10.83 -3.59
C ILE A 194 1.02 -9.52 -3.86
N ASP A 195 0.38 -8.57 -4.52
CA ASP A 195 0.91 -7.26 -4.89
C ASP A 195 -0.15 -6.20 -4.56
N ILE A 196 0.16 -5.35 -3.56
CA ILE A 196 -0.71 -4.24 -3.16
C ILE A 196 -0.02 -2.94 -3.46
N GLN A 197 -0.78 -1.97 -3.94
CA GLN A 197 -0.28 -0.65 -4.31
C GLN A 197 -1.00 0.44 -3.55
N GLY A 198 -0.33 1.57 -3.40
CA GLY A 198 -0.91 2.75 -2.78
C GLY A 198 -0.15 4.02 -3.11
N VAL A 199 -0.64 5.11 -2.56
CA VAL A 199 -0.04 6.44 -2.64
C VAL A 199 0.18 6.98 -1.24
N THR A 200 1.27 7.73 -1.08
CA THR A 200 1.60 8.37 0.19
C THR A 200 1.97 9.82 -0.04
N VAL A 201 1.49 10.69 0.84
CA VAL A 201 1.93 12.08 0.98
C VAL A 201 2.57 12.21 2.34
N ALA A 202 3.86 12.51 2.36
CA ALA A 202 4.67 12.64 3.56
C ALA A 202 5.28 14.04 3.68
N THR A 203 5.10 14.67 4.83
CA THR A 203 5.83 15.88 5.21
C THR A 203 7.10 15.50 5.97
N VAL A 204 8.23 16.07 5.60
CA VAL A 204 9.53 15.89 6.27
C VAL A 204 10.14 17.22 6.70
N ASN A 205 10.92 17.20 7.78
CA ASN A 205 11.73 18.34 8.19
C ASN A 205 13.04 18.46 7.38
N GLU A 206 13.88 19.45 7.70
CA GLU A 206 15.19 19.69 7.04
C GLU A 206 16.17 18.51 7.18
N LYS A 207 15.98 17.67 8.21
CA LYS A 207 16.77 16.45 8.41
C LYS A 207 16.16 15.25 7.67
N LEU A 208 15.13 15.44 6.85
CA LEU A 208 14.38 14.38 6.18
C LEU A 208 13.70 13.40 7.16
N GLN A 209 13.36 13.86 8.36
CA GLN A 209 12.58 13.08 9.32
C GLN A 209 11.09 13.27 9.06
N LEU A 210 10.32 12.19 9.14
CA LEU A 210 8.88 12.17 8.91
C LEU A 210 8.14 12.95 10.01
N GLN A 211 7.27 13.88 9.60
CA GLN A 211 6.38 14.64 10.48
C GLN A 211 4.92 14.25 10.28
N SER A 212 4.45 14.14 9.04
CA SER A 212 3.09 13.71 8.76
C SER A 212 3.09 12.74 7.60
N VAL A 213 2.57 11.53 7.81
CA VAL A 213 2.50 10.49 6.80
C VAL A 213 1.04 10.15 6.58
N ARG A 214 0.56 10.38 5.37
CA ARG A 214 -0.80 10.02 4.97
C ARG A 214 -0.72 9.06 3.80
N THR A 215 -1.33 7.89 3.95
CA THR A 215 -1.26 6.82 2.97
C THR A 215 -2.65 6.35 2.57
N TRP A 216 -2.83 6.10 1.28
CA TRP A 216 -4.08 5.60 0.71
C TRP A 216 -3.80 4.35 -0.11
N PHE A 217 -4.57 3.30 0.15
CA PHE A 217 -4.54 2.03 -0.57
C PHE A 217 -5.84 1.25 -0.31
N ASP A 218 -6.16 0.26 -1.13
CA ASP A 218 -7.28 -0.64 -0.87
C ASP A 218 -6.87 -1.72 0.15
N PRO A 219 -7.36 -1.67 1.41
CA PRO A 219 -6.97 -2.63 2.43
C PRO A 219 -7.57 -4.02 2.18
N LEU A 220 -8.59 -4.14 1.31
CA LEU A 220 -9.20 -5.42 0.96
C LEU A 220 -8.52 -6.09 -0.23
N ASP A 221 -7.75 -5.35 -1.05
CA ASP A 221 -7.07 -5.90 -2.22
C ASP A 221 -6.16 -7.07 -1.86
N MET A 222 -5.38 -6.92 -0.78
CA MET A 222 -4.59 -8.02 -0.23
C MET A 222 -5.43 -9.26 0.07
N PHE A 223 -6.60 -9.10 0.69
CA PHE A 223 -7.44 -10.23 1.08
C PHE A 223 -8.15 -10.88 -0.11
N ARG A 224 -8.51 -10.11 -1.14
CA ARG A 224 -9.01 -10.67 -2.41
C ARG A 224 -7.93 -11.51 -3.10
N GLN A 225 -6.66 -11.13 -2.96
CA GLN A 225 -5.54 -11.92 -3.47
C GLN A 225 -5.22 -13.14 -2.60
N ILE A 226 -5.35 -13.04 -1.27
CA ILE A 226 -5.17 -14.17 -0.32
C ILE A 226 -6.25 -15.25 -0.52
N ALA A 227 -7.48 -14.82 -0.79
CA ALA A 227 -8.66 -15.68 -0.83
C ALA A 227 -9.54 -15.32 -2.04
N PRO A 228 -9.07 -15.57 -3.27
CA PRO A 228 -9.79 -15.21 -4.50
C PRO A 228 -11.15 -15.89 -4.60
N ASP A 229 -11.27 -17.10 -4.04
CA ASP A 229 -12.51 -17.88 -3.97
C ASP A 229 -13.26 -17.71 -2.63
N GLY A 230 -12.84 -16.75 -1.79
CA GLY A 230 -13.40 -16.51 -0.46
C GLY A 230 -12.76 -17.35 0.67
N VAL A 231 -13.24 -17.14 1.90
CA VAL A 231 -12.73 -17.83 3.09
C VAL A 231 -13.05 -19.32 3.04
N VAL A 232 -12.02 -20.16 3.12
CA VAL A 232 -12.16 -21.63 3.07
C VAL A 232 -12.66 -22.21 4.39
N LYS A 233 -12.28 -21.61 5.53
CA LYS A 233 -12.63 -22.15 6.85
C LYS A 233 -12.87 -21.05 7.88
N LYS A 234 -13.94 -21.18 8.66
CA LYS A 234 -14.23 -20.37 9.86
C LYS A 234 -14.44 -21.26 11.08
N GLU A 235 -13.66 -21.04 12.13
CA GLU A 235 -13.70 -21.83 13.37
C GLU A 235 -13.94 -20.95 14.59
N ALA A 236 -14.65 -21.49 15.58
CA ALA A 236 -14.79 -20.84 16.86
C ALA A 236 -13.47 -20.88 17.65
N VAL A 237 -13.15 -19.77 18.32
CA VAL A 237 -11.92 -19.60 19.09
C VAL A 237 -12.22 -19.71 20.58
N ASP A 238 -11.36 -20.41 21.32
CA ASP A 238 -11.41 -20.38 22.79
C ASP A 238 -10.94 -19.00 23.28
N LYS A 239 -11.84 -18.27 23.93
CA LYS A 239 -11.59 -16.92 24.44
C LYS A 239 -10.64 -16.88 25.64
N GLY A 240 -10.27 -18.03 26.21
CA GLY A 240 -9.30 -18.13 27.29
C GLY A 240 -7.83 -18.09 26.84
N LEU A 241 -7.55 -18.23 25.53
CA LEU A 241 -6.20 -18.24 24.98
C LEU A 241 -5.72 -16.82 24.61
N SER A 242 -4.41 -16.62 24.63
CA SER A 242 -3.81 -15.44 24.01
C SER A 242 -4.08 -15.46 22.49
N PRO A 243 -4.16 -14.30 21.80
CA PRO A 243 -4.33 -14.27 20.35
C PRO A 243 -3.27 -15.09 19.60
N GLU A 244 -2.03 -15.10 20.11
CA GLU A 244 -0.93 -15.84 19.50
C GLU A 244 -1.07 -17.37 19.64
N ASP A 245 -1.53 -17.85 20.79
CA ASP A 245 -1.79 -19.28 21.04
C ASP A 245 -3.05 -19.75 20.32
N ALA A 246 -4.06 -18.89 20.26
CA ALA A 246 -5.31 -19.15 19.55
C ALA A 246 -5.09 -19.39 18.05
N LEU A 247 -4.11 -18.72 17.43
CA LEU A 247 -3.73 -18.93 16.02
C LEU A 247 -3.24 -20.36 15.75
N ASP A 248 -2.54 -20.98 16.71
CA ASP A 248 -1.98 -22.32 16.57
C ASP A 248 -2.92 -23.42 17.12
N SER A 249 -4.08 -23.05 17.69
CA SER A 249 -5.03 -23.99 18.26
C SER A 249 -5.78 -24.81 17.19
N GLU A 250 -5.88 -26.13 17.37
CA GLU A 250 -6.59 -27.05 16.48
C GLU A 250 -8.11 -27.14 16.75
N ASN A 251 -8.75 -26.11 17.30
CA ASN A 251 -10.16 -26.16 17.72
C ASN A 251 -11.08 -26.74 16.63
N LYS A 252 -11.67 -27.92 16.90
CA LYS A 252 -12.39 -28.76 15.93
C LYS A 252 -13.85 -28.35 15.64
N VAL A 253 -14.26 -27.14 16.01
CA VAL A 253 -15.65 -26.69 15.81
C VAL A 253 -15.72 -25.81 14.57
N GLU A 254 -15.90 -26.46 13.41
CA GLU A 254 -16.22 -25.79 12.15
C GLU A 254 -17.64 -25.22 12.21
N LEU A 255 -17.76 -23.92 11.91
CA LEU A 255 -19.07 -23.29 11.69
C LEU A 255 -19.49 -23.58 10.24
N ASP A 256 -20.42 -24.53 10.10
CA ASP A 256 -20.97 -24.97 8.81
C ASP A 256 -21.66 -23.79 8.08
N GLN A 257 -21.16 -23.41 6.90
CA GLN A 257 -21.68 -22.28 6.11
C GLN A 257 -22.88 -22.64 5.23
N LYS A 258 -23.44 -23.85 5.32
CA LYS A 258 -24.71 -24.16 4.67
C LYS A 258 -25.84 -23.43 5.40
N LEU A 259 -26.52 -22.53 4.69
CA LEU A 259 -27.85 -22.03 5.05
C LEU A 259 -28.76 -23.21 5.37
N ARG A 260 -28.98 -23.48 6.67
CA ARG A 260 -30.08 -24.33 7.10
C ARG A 260 -31.35 -23.52 6.95
N VAL A 261 -32.11 -23.80 5.90
CA VAL A 261 -33.52 -23.41 5.86
C VAL A 261 -34.21 -24.22 6.94
N ASP A 262 -34.59 -23.56 8.03
CA ASP A 262 -35.38 -24.18 9.09
C ASP A 262 -36.83 -24.31 8.60
N GLU A 263 -37.21 -25.48 8.12
CA GLU A 263 -38.57 -25.80 7.66
C GLU A 263 -39.57 -25.99 8.83
N SER A 264 -39.23 -25.61 10.07
CA SER A 264 -40.04 -25.91 11.25
C SER A 264 -40.79 -24.74 11.89
N SER A 265 -41.15 -23.68 11.14
CA SER A 265 -42.16 -22.73 11.64
C SER A 265 -42.92 -21.97 10.55
N TYR A 266 -43.96 -22.59 9.97
CA TYR A 266 -45.03 -21.83 9.33
C TYR A 266 -46.41 -22.30 9.81
N PRO A 267 -47.33 -21.39 10.18
CA PRO A 267 -48.67 -21.74 10.64
C PRO A 267 -49.50 -22.34 9.50
N ALA A 268 -50.27 -23.39 9.84
CA ALA A 268 -51.05 -24.21 8.92
C ALA A 268 -52.26 -23.48 8.32
N ASN A 269 -52.04 -22.63 7.29
CA ASN A 269 -53.03 -22.27 6.25
C ASN A 269 -52.51 -21.23 5.23
N HIS A 270 -51.27 -21.36 4.74
CA HIS A 270 -50.81 -20.61 3.56
C HIS A 270 -50.83 -21.49 2.30
N PRO A 271 -51.28 -20.99 1.13
CA PRO A 271 -51.24 -21.77 -0.11
C PRO A 271 -49.79 -22.11 -0.46
N HIS A 272 -49.59 -23.27 -1.08
CA HIS A 272 -48.28 -23.81 -1.44
C HIS A 272 -47.53 -22.79 -2.31
N ILE A 273 -46.48 -22.18 -1.77
CA ILE A 273 -45.56 -21.36 -2.55
C ILE A 273 -44.44 -22.29 -3.00
N ASP A 274 -44.39 -22.58 -4.29
CA ASP A 274 -43.25 -23.25 -4.89
C ASP A 274 -42.06 -22.27 -4.89
N ALA A 275 -41.12 -22.47 -3.96
CA ALA A 275 -39.94 -21.65 -3.79
C ALA A 275 -39.02 -21.67 -5.04
N LEU A 276 -39.13 -22.69 -5.92
CA LEU A 276 -38.46 -22.72 -7.22
C LEU A 276 -39.13 -21.79 -8.24
N SER A 277 -40.45 -21.54 -8.13
CA SER A 277 -41.16 -20.57 -8.98
C SER A 277 -40.98 -19.13 -8.54
N LEU A 278 -40.74 -18.87 -7.24
CA LEU A 278 -40.46 -17.53 -6.72
C LEU A 278 -39.02 -17.09 -6.97
N ALA A 279 -38.07 -18.04 -7.03
CA ALA A 279 -36.70 -17.80 -7.47
C ALA A 279 -36.57 -17.54 -8.99
N ALA A 280 -37.58 -17.92 -9.77
CA ALA A 280 -37.62 -17.70 -11.23
C ALA A 280 -38.15 -16.32 -11.66
N ASN A 281 -38.74 -15.54 -10.73
CA ASN A 281 -39.36 -14.23 -11.05
C ASN A 281 -38.73 -13.02 -10.34
N ALA A 282 -37.60 -13.20 -9.64
CA ALA A 282 -36.74 -12.11 -9.21
C ALA A 282 -35.57 -12.00 -10.20
N GLY A 283 -35.80 -11.30 -11.31
CA GLY A 283 -34.87 -11.21 -12.44
C GLY A 283 -33.52 -10.58 -12.09
N CYS A 284 -32.46 -11.37 -12.22
CA CYS A 284 -31.13 -10.90 -12.59
C CYS A 284 -31.12 -10.56 -14.09
N PRO A 285 -30.69 -9.37 -14.52
CA PRO A 285 -30.73 -8.98 -15.93
C PRO A 285 -29.51 -9.47 -16.74
N PHE A 286 -28.79 -10.52 -16.35
CA PHE A 286 -27.69 -11.07 -17.17
C PHE A 286 -27.53 -12.58 -16.95
N ALA A 287 -28.18 -13.36 -17.81
CA ALA A 287 -27.81 -14.73 -18.12
C ALA A 287 -27.41 -14.80 -19.60
N GLU A 288 -26.16 -15.24 -19.80
CA GLU A 288 -25.56 -15.84 -21.01
C GLU A 288 -25.43 -15.02 -22.30
N THR A 289 -24.17 -14.69 -22.64
CA THR A 289 -23.71 -14.62 -24.03
C THR A 289 -22.45 -15.47 -24.23
N ASN A 290 -22.60 -16.51 -25.05
CA ASN A 290 -21.66 -17.21 -25.94
C ASN A 290 -20.13 -16.93 -25.78
N PRO A 291 -19.27 -17.95 -25.56
CA PRO A 291 -17.82 -17.79 -25.45
C PRO A 291 -17.17 -17.72 -26.84
N ARG A 292 -17.22 -16.54 -27.47
CA ARG A 292 -16.37 -16.15 -28.62
C ARG A 292 -16.59 -14.67 -28.91
N GLU A 293 -15.96 -13.81 -28.12
CA GLU A 293 -15.54 -12.43 -28.44
C GLU A 293 -14.97 -11.79 -27.14
N GLU A 294 -13.72 -12.10 -26.82
CA GLU A 294 -12.94 -11.25 -25.92
C GLU A 294 -12.34 -10.12 -26.76
N VAL A 295 -12.91 -8.93 -26.64
CA VAL A 295 -12.24 -7.70 -27.06
C VAL A 295 -11.70 -7.03 -25.80
N SER A 296 -10.37 -7.01 -25.67
CA SER A 296 -9.65 -6.26 -24.62
C SER A 296 -10.12 -4.81 -24.58
N PRO A 297 -10.52 -4.24 -23.43
CA PRO A 297 -10.99 -2.86 -23.34
C PRO A 297 -9.88 -1.81 -23.50
N PHE A 298 -8.62 -2.20 -23.68
CA PHE A 298 -7.52 -1.27 -23.92
C PHE A 298 -6.55 -1.81 -24.97
N PRO A 299 -6.45 -1.21 -26.18
CA PRO A 299 -5.29 -1.42 -27.01
C PRO A 299 -4.07 -0.72 -26.37
N PRO A 300 -2.86 -1.30 -26.46
CA PRO A 300 -1.66 -0.61 -26.02
C PRO A 300 -1.49 0.67 -26.84
N ALA A 301 -1.17 1.79 -26.16
CA ALA A 301 -0.93 3.06 -26.82
C ALA A 301 0.17 2.91 -27.87
N VAL A 302 -0.18 3.15 -29.14
CA VAL A 302 0.79 3.21 -30.24
C VAL A 302 1.53 4.52 -30.09
N VAL A 303 2.83 4.45 -29.80
CA VAL A 303 3.70 5.62 -29.78
C VAL A 303 3.91 6.08 -31.22
N ASP A 304 3.44 7.30 -31.52
CA ASP A 304 3.56 7.91 -32.84
C ASP A 304 5.01 8.41 -33.04
N ASN A 305 5.89 7.50 -33.47
CA ASN A 305 7.33 7.70 -33.57
C ASN A 305 7.76 8.83 -34.53
N VAL A 306 6.83 9.33 -35.36
CA VAL A 306 7.10 10.44 -36.29
C VAL A 306 7.13 11.79 -35.56
N LYS A 307 6.17 12.05 -34.66
CA LYS A 307 6.12 13.29 -33.86
C LYS A 307 7.25 13.40 -32.85
N MET A 308 7.67 12.26 -32.28
CA MET A 308 8.81 12.22 -31.35
C MET A 308 10.13 12.59 -32.06
N ASN A 309 10.34 12.12 -33.29
CA ASN A 309 11.55 12.44 -34.06
C ASN A 309 11.59 13.90 -34.54
N GLU A 310 10.44 14.50 -34.89
CA GLU A 310 10.38 15.92 -35.25
C GLU A 310 10.62 16.84 -34.04
N MET A 311 10.12 16.48 -32.85
CA MET A 311 10.38 17.23 -31.60
C MET A 311 11.83 17.11 -31.12
N THR A 312 12.45 15.93 -31.25
CA THR A 312 13.86 15.72 -30.83
C THR A 312 14.85 16.50 -31.71
N GLN A 313 14.54 16.70 -33.00
CA GLN A 313 15.38 17.51 -33.90
C GLN A 313 15.33 19.02 -33.63
N GLN A 314 14.26 19.54 -33.03
CA GLN A 314 14.12 20.99 -32.78
C GLN A 314 14.70 21.48 -31.45
N LEU A 315 14.84 20.63 -30.42
CA LEU A 315 15.11 21.10 -29.06
C LEU A 315 16.41 20.62 -28.39
N GLY A 316 17.12 19.67 -28.99
CA GLY A 316 18.38 19.14 -28.44
C GLY A 316 18.18 18.36 -27.14
N GLU A 317 18.73 17.16 -27.07
CA GLU A 317 18.61 16.29 -25.90
C GLU A 317 19.24 16.95 -24.66
N GLY A 318 18.51 16.94 -23.52
CA GLY A 318 19.11 17.22 -22.21
C GLY A 318 18.82 18.57 -21.55
N LYS A 319 17.72 19.28 -21.86
CA LYS A 319 17.23 20.36 -20.98
C LYS A 319 15.89 19.98 -20.36
N ALA A 320 15.94 19.51 -19.11
CA ALA A 320 14.78 19.54 -18.23
C ALA A 320 14.26 20.98 -18.15
N ARG A 321 13.13 21.26 -18.80
CA ARG A 321 12.35 22.48 -18.53
C ARG A 321 11.24 22.11 -17.56
N LEU A 322 11.62 21.98 -16.29
CA LEU A 322 10.67 22.06 -15.20
C LEU A 322 11.05 23.27 -14.37
N SER A 323 10.23 24.29 -14.48
CA SER A 323 10.31 25.50 -13.71
C SER A 323 9.35 25.42 -12.51
N HIS A 324 9.74 26.09 -11.42
CA HIS A 324 9.17 26.03 -10.07
C HIS A 324 7.62 26.00 -10.01
N PRO A 325 6.99 25.27 -9.06
CA PRO A 325 5.53 25.19 -8.91
C PRO A 325 4.83 26.51 -8.52
N GLU A 326 5.59 27.58 -8.29
CA GLU A 326 5.04 28.93 -8.05
C GLU A 326 5.08 29.83 -9.30
N LEU A 327 5.39 29.28 -10.48
CA LEU A 327 5.19 30.06 -11.69
C LEU A 327 3.71 30.35 -11.89
N PRO A 328 3.36 31.58 -12.33
CA PRO A 328 2.01 31.88 -12.76
C PRO A 328 1.59 30.83 -13.79
N ILE A 329 0.47 30.17 -13.53
CA ILE A 329 -0.18 29.31 -14.51
C ILE A 329 -0.48 30.22 -15.70
N ASP A 330 0.00 29.84 -16.89
CA ASP A 330 -0.25 30.57 -18.13
C ASP A 330 -1.75 30.83 -18.28
N ASP A 331 -2.12 32.03 -18.74
CA ASP A 331 -3.50 32.48 -18.84
C ASP A 331 -4.39 31.47 -19.59
N VAL A 332 -3.86 30.76 -20.58
CA VAL A 332 -4.56 29.71 -21.32
C VAL A 332 -4.90 28.53 -20.43
N LYS A 333 -3.96 28.10 -19.58
CA LYS A 333 -4.19 27.00 -18.63
C LYS A 333 -5.14 27.42 -17.51
N MET A 334 -5.08 28.67 -17.07
CA MET A 334 -6.03 29.21 -16.10
C MET A 334 -7.44 29.23 -16.66
N GLU A 335 -7.61 29.64 -17.93
CA GLU A 335 -8.91 29.68 -18.61
C GLU A 335 -9.52 28.26 -18.76
N ILE A 336 -8.71 27.27 -19.13
CA ILE A 336 -9.13 25.86 -19.16
C ILE A 336 -9.56 25.39 -17.78
N LEU A 337 -8.77 25.64 -16.74
CA LEU A 337 -9.07 25.24 -15.35
C LEU A 337 -10.32 25.93 -14.79
N THR A 338 -10.57 27.20 -15.16
CA THR A 338 -11.77 27.94 -14.71
C THR A 338 -13.02 27.62 -15.51
N SER A 339 -12.89 27.20 -16.77
CA SER A 339 -14.03 26.79 -17.60
C SER A 339 -14.66 25.46 -17.17
N GLY A 340 -13.92 24.62 -16.43
CA GLY A 340 -14.36 23.28 -16.03
C GLY A 340 -14.53 22.30 -17.21
N GLN A 341 -14.16 22.70 -18.44
CA GLN A 341 -14.21 21.82 -19.61
C GLN A 341 -12.96 20.96 -19.64
N GLN A 342 -13.14 19.66 -19.37
CA GLN A 342 -12.14 18.65 -19.65
C GLN A 342 -11.89 18.61 -21.17
N GLU A 343 -10.63 18.55 -21.60
CA GLU A 343 -10.30 18.33 -23.01
C GLU A 343 -11.08 17.10 -23.53
N GLY A 344 -11.88 17.29 -24.58
CA GLY A 344 -12.71 16.22 -25.17
C GLY A 344 -14.14 16.12 -24.65
N PHE A 345 -14.63 17.04 -23.79
CA PHE A 345 -16.04 17.03 -23.32
C PHE A 345 -17.07 17.11 -24.47
N ASP A 346 -16.70 17.77 -25.59
CA ASP A 346 -17.58 17.93 -26.75
C ASP A 346 -17.44 16.78 -27.79
N GLN A 347 -16.61 15.77 -27.52
CA GLN A 347 -16.50 14.60 -28.37
C GLN A 347 -17.46 13.52 -27.88
N ASP A 348 -18.63 13.41 -28.52
CA ASP A 348 -19.50 12.24 -28.36
C ASP A 348 -18.77 11.01 -28.92
N PRO A 349 -18.40 10.01 -28.10
CA PRO A 349 -17.70 8.81 -28.55
C PRO A 349 -18.54 7.92 -29.47
N HIS A 350 -19.82 8.26 -29.70
CA HIS A 350 -20.73 7.52 -30.58
C HIS A 350 -21.14 8.29 -31.85
N HIS A 351 -20.55 9.46 -32.14
CA HIS A 351 -20.87 10.17 -33.36
C HIS A 351 -20.13 9.56 -34.58
N THR A 352 -20.71 8.50 -35.16
CA THR A 352 -20.31 8.03 -36.49
C THR A 352 -20.77 9.04 -37.54
N SER A 353 -19.81 9.79 -38.06
CA SER A 353 -20.00 10.69 -39.21
C SER A 353 -20.37 9.84 -40.44
N SER A 354 -21.64 9.87 -40.83
CA SER A 354 -22.07 9.35 -42.12
C SER A 354 -21.89 10.43 -43.18
N HIS A 355 -20.86 10.28 -44.02
CA HIS A 355 -20.80 10.89 -45.35
C HIS A 355 -20.16 9.94 -46.35
#